data_AF-A0A9D2K0Z2-F1
#
_entry.id   AF-A0A9D2K0Z2-F1
#
_cell.length_a   1.000
_cell.length_b   1.000
_cell.length_c   1.000
_cell.angle_alpha   90.00
_cell.angle_beta   90.00
_cell.angle_gamma   90.00
#
_symmetry.space_group_name_H-M   'P 1'
#
loop_
_entity.id
_entity.type
_entity.pdbx_description
1 polymer ?
#
loop_
_entity_poly.entity_id
_entity_poly.type
_entity_poly.pdbx_seq_one_letter_code
_entity_poly.pdbx_strand_id
1 'polypeptide(L)'
;METGAVLVMEEKSKIRMRREGSKLFIGESPQLIVDLETQENYIRTGDRLIEYHRKVGLSPDLLAGKRANVLETALKAYYMQACETAEGIRIAEEYRAEKQKR
;
A
#
# COMPACT_ATOMS: atom_id res chain seq x y z
N MET A 1 9.22 1.85 43.43
CA MET A 1 10.01 2.79 42.61
C MET A 1 10.75 1.89 41.63
N GLU A 2 10.52 1.87 40.32
CA GLU A 2 9.95 2.83 39.38
C GLU A 2 9.22 2.11 38.25
N THR A 3 8.09 2.69 37.85
CA THR A 3 7.32 2.37 36.65
C THR A 3 8.15 2.75 35.42
N GLY A 4 8.87 1.78 34.85
CA GLY A 4 9.52 1.95 33.56
C GLY A 4 8.50 1.81 32.44
N ALA A 5 7.96 2.94 31.98
CA ALA A 5 7.09 3.02 30.81
C ALA A 5 7.73 2.25 29.64
N VAL A 6 7.07 1.18 29.18
CA VAL A 6 7.37 0.58 27.88
C VAL A 6 6.92 1.62 26.86
N LEU A 7 7.85 2.49 26.47
CA LEU A 7 7.77 3.25 25.24
C LEU A 7 7.66 2.21 24.13
N VAL A 8 6.42 1.91 23.74
CA VAL A 8 6.14 1.36 22.42
C VAL A 8 6.58 2.47 21.47
N MET A 9 7.87 2.47 21.13
CA MET A 9 8.39 3.25 20.03
C MET A 9 7.64 2.72 18.83
N GLU A 10 6.60 3.46 18.40
CA GLU A 10 6.05 3.33 17.06
C GLU A 10 7.24 3.38 16.12
N GLU A 11 7.67 2.21 15.68
CA GLU A 11 8.62 2.07 14.59
C GLU A 11 7.95 2.81 13.44
N LYS A 12 8.41 4.05 13.16
CA LYS A 12 7.99 4.83 11.99
C LYS A 12 8.36 3.96 10.79
N SER A 13 7.45 3.06 10.45
CA SER A 13 7.61 2.08 9.39
C SER A 13 7.60 2.90 8.12
N LYS A 14 8.79 3.34 7.70
CA LYS A 14 8.98 3.97 6.41
C LYS A 14 8.50 2.96 5.39
N ILE A 15 7.42 3.28 4.71
CA ILE A 15 6.86 2.40 3.69
C ILE A 15 7.93 2.20 2.64
N ARG A 16 8.34 0.94 2.47
CA ARG A 16 9.34 0.57 1.47
C ARG A 16 8.76 0.87 0.10
N MET A 17 9.54 1.57 -0.72
CA MET A 17 9.23 1.74 -2.14
C MET A 17 10.39 1.28 -2.99
N ARG A 18 10.08 0.68 -4.13
CA ARG A 18 11.06 0.29 -5.16
C ARG A 18 10.52 0.69 -6.52
N ARG A 19 11.38 1.23 -7.38
CA ARG A 19 11.04 1.53 -8.77
C ARG A 19 11.79 0.57 -9.69
N GLU A 20 11.07 -0.02 -10.63
CA GLU A 20 11.64 -0.83 -11.71
C GLU A 20 11.04 -0.34 -13.04
N GLY A 21 11.81 0.45 -13.79
CA GLY A 21 11.33 1.07 -15.02
C GLY A 21 10.13 2.01 -14.77
N SER A 22 9.01 1.69 -15.43
CA SER A 22 7.72 2.39 -15.31
C SER A 22 6.94 2.02 -14.04
N LYS A 23 7.30 0.91 -13.39
CA LYS A 23 6.55 0.38 -12.25
C LYS A 23 7.12 0.84 -10.93
N LEU A 24 6.22 1.22 -10.03
CA LEU A 24 6.51 1.58 -8.65
C LEU A 24 5.83 0.58 -7.72
N PHE A 25 6.62 -0.06 -6.88
CA PHE A 25 6.20 -1.04 -5.87
C PHE A 25 6.23 -0.38 -4.51
N ILE A 26 5.14 -0.44 -3.76
CA ILE A 26 4.94 0.25 -2.49
C ILE A 26 4.45 -0.77 -1.45
N GLY A 27 5.22 -0.95 -0.38
CA GLY A 27 4.98 -1.90 0.69
C GLY A 27 5.42 -3.35 0.38
N GLU A 28 5.22 -4.23 1.35
CA GLU A 28 5.68 -5.63 1.30
C GLU A 28 4.52 -6.62 1.17
N SER A 29 3.48 -6.52 2.00
CA SER A 29 2.25 -7.33 1.88
C SER A 29 1.10 -6.73 2.70
N PRO A 30 -0.03 -6.32 2.09
CA PRO A 30 -0.25 -6.26 0.63
C PRO A 30 0.74 -5.29 -0.04
N GLN A 31 1.05 -5.49 -1.31
CA GLN A 31 1.96 -4.64 -2.08
C GLN A 31 1.18 -3.90 -3.17
N LEU A 32 1.27 -2.57 -3.17
CA LEU A 32 0.70 -1.73 -4.21
C LEU A 32 1.70 -1.59 -5.37
N ILE A 33 1.25 -1.92 -6.58
CA ILE A 33 2.02 -1.87 -7.82
C ILE A 33 1.38 -0.79 -8.70
N VAL A 34 2.14 0.22 -9.09
CA VAL A 34 1.66 1.37 -9.85
C VAL A 34 2.43 1.45 -11.15
N ASP A 35 1.74 1.41 -12.28
CA ASP A 35 2.35 1.77 -13.56
C ASP A 35 2.30 3.29 -13.73
N LEU A 36 3.46 3.93 -13.70
CA LEU A 36 3.57 5.39 -13.79
C LEU A 36 3.24 5.91 -15.20
N GLU A 37 3.23 5.06 -16.22
CA GLU A 37 2.91 5.43 -17.61
C GLU A 37 1.44 5.17 -17.93
N THR A 38 0.95 3.95 -17.69
CA THR A 38 -0.41 3.56 -18.08
C THR A 38 -1.46 3.78 -17.00
N GLN A 39 -1.03 3.94 -15.74
CA GLN A 39 -1.90 3.95 -14.55
C GLN A 39 -2.71 2.66 -14.35
N GLU A 40 -2.27 1.56 -14.96
CA GLU A 40 -2.76 0.21 -14.67
C GLU A 40 -2.14 -0.25 -13.35
N ASN A 41 -2.85 0.02 -12.26
CA ASN A 41 -2.37 -0.27 -10.91
C ASN A 41 -2.95 -1.58 -10.40
N TYR A 42 -2.20 -2.26 -9.53
CA TYR A 42 -2.57 -3.54 -8.95
C TYR A 42 -2.23 -3.60 -7.47
N ILE A 43 -2.96 -4.44 -6.73
CA ILE A 43 -2.62 -4.83 -5.37
C ILE A 43 -2.26 -6.31 -5.38
N ARG A 44 -1.05 -6.63 -4.93
CA ARG A 44 -0.61 -8.00 -4.71
C ARG A 44 -0.83 -8.41 -3.26
N THR A 45 -1.53 -9.50 -3.03
CA THR A 45 -1.76 -10.09 -1.70
C THR A 45 -1.56 -11.61 -1.77
N GLY A 46 -0.50 -12.12 -1.15
CA GLY A 46 -0.07 -13.51 -1.34
C GLY A 46 0.14 -13.85 -2.82
N ASP A 47 -0.55 -14.89 -3.29
CA ASP A 47 -0.55 -15.34 -4.69
C ASP A 47 -1.53 -14.59 -5.61
N ARG A 48 -2.25 -13.60 -5.07
CA ARG A 48 -3.31 -12.90 -5.80
C ARG A 48 -2.84 -11.56 -6.30
N LEU A 49 -3.27 -11.22 -7.51
CA LEU A 49 -3.11 -9.91 -8.12
C LEU A 49 -4.51 -9.34 -8.38
N ILE A 50 -4.78 -8.19 -7.77
CA ILE A 50 -6.08 -7.53 -7.79
C ILE A 50 -5.93 -6.23 -8.57
N GLU A 51 -6.80 -5.99 -9.56
CA GLU A 51 -6.84 -4.70 -10.26
C GLU A 51 -7.22 -3.57 -9.31
N TYR A 52 -6.49 -2.46 -9.39
CA TYR A 52 -6.68 -1.30 -8.54
C TYR A 52 -6.94 -0.05 -9.39
N HIS A 53 -8.22 0.27 -9.59
CA HIS A 53 -8.61 1.36 -10.49
C HIS A 53 -8.41 2.77 -9.91
N ARG A 54 -7.83 2.92 -8.72
CA ARG A 54 -7.55 4.26 -8.19
C ARG A 54 -6.27 4.80 -8.79
N LYS A 55 -6.32 6.07 -9.20
CA LYS A 55 -5.19 6.80 -9.78
C LYS A 55 -4.14 7.13 -8.70
N VAL A 56 -2.86 7.00 -9.06
CA VAL A 56 -1.74 7.35 -8.19
C VAL A 56 -0.94 8.48 -8.84
N GLY A 57 -1.13 9.69 -8.32
CA GLY A 57 -0.53 10.92 -8.87
C GLY A 57 0.79 11.25 -8.20
N LEU A 58 1.89 10.69 -8.71
CA LEU A 58 3.24 11.03 -8.26
C LEU A 58 4.00 11.74 -9.37
N SER A 59 4.30 13.03 -9.18
CA SER A 59 5.06 13.81 -10.16
C SER A 59 6.52 13.34 -10.27
N PRO A 60 7.17 13.48 -11.45
CA PRO A 60 8.60 13.16 -11.60
C PRO A 60 9.50 13.88 -10.60
N ASP A 61 9.18 15.13 -10.29
CA ASP A 61 9.86 15.95 -9.27
C ASP A 61 9.79 15.35 -7.86
N LEU A 62 8.62 14.80 -7.53
CA LEU A 62 8.34 14.17 -6.25
C LEU A 62 9.11 12.85 -6.13
N LEU A 63 9.11 12.05 -7.21
CA LEU A 63 9.86 10.79 -7.32
C LEU A 63 11.38 11.00 -7.34
N ALA A 64 11.86 12.16 -7.82
CA ALA A 64 13.26 12.55 -7.78
C ALA A 64 13.72 12.99 -6.37
N GLY A 65 12.82 13.00 -5.37
CA GLY A 65 13.18 13.26 -3.98
C GLY A 65 13.27 14.75 -3.62
N LYS A 66 12.88 15.68 -4.50
CA LYS A 66 12.95 17.13 -4.20
C LYS A 66 12.07 17.55 -3.03
N ARG A 67 11.03 16.75 -2.73
CA ARG A 67 10.07 16.96 -1.63
C ARG A 67 9.84 15.68 -0.85
N ALA A 68 10.89 15.18 -0.18
CA ALA A 68 10.86 13.91 0.55
C ALA A 68 9.68 13.74 1.53
N ASN A 69 9.33 14.77 2.30
CA ASN A 69 8.20 14.72 3.25
C ASN A 69 6.83 14.56 2.54
N VAL A 70 6.67 15.21 1.38
CA VAL A 70 5.45 15.11 0.57
C VAL A 70 5.36 13.72 -0.05
N LEU A 71 6.49 13.19 -0.53
CA LEU A 71 6.56 11.84 -1.08
C LEU A 71 6.19 10.82 -0.01
N GLU A 72 6.76 10.92 1.19
CA GLU A 72 6.45 10.01 2.30
C GLU A 72 4.96 10.02 2.65
N THR A 73 4.37 11.23 2.77
CA THR A 73 2.94 11.37 3.05
C THR A 73 2.07 10.78 1.94
N ALA A 74 2.42 11.02 0.68
CA ALA A 74 1.70 10.51 -0.47
C ALA A 74 1.77 8.97 -0.54
N LEU A 75 2.96 8.39 -0.39
CA LEU A 75 3.16 6.94 -0.34
C LEU A 75 2.33 6.33 0.78
N LYS A 76 2.30 6.95 1.96
CA LYS A 76 1.48 6.50 3.08
C LYS A 76 0.00 6.52 2.76
N ALA A 77 -0.51 7.60 2.20
CA ALA A 77 -1.92 7.70 1.82
C ALA A 77 -2.30 6.61 0.81
N TYR A 78 -1.55 6.48 -0.29
CA TYR A 78 -1.84 5.49 -1.32
C TYR A 78 -1.72 4.05 -0.80
N TYR A 79 -0.70 3.77 0.00
CA TYR A 79 -0.51 2.44 0.58
C TYR A 79 -1.64 2.06 1.54
N MET A 80 -2.05 2.95 2.44
CA MET A 80 -3.17 2.69 3.35
C MET A 80 -4.46 2.42 2.57
N GLN A 81 -4.75 3.22 1.54
CA GLN A 81 -5.92 3.00 0.69
C GLN A 81 -5.89 1.65 -0.03
N ALA A 82 -4.72 1.19 -0.45
CA ALA A 82 -4.54 -0.13 -1.04
C ALA A 82 -4.76 -1.25 -0.02
N CYS A 83 -4.25 -1.10 1.20
CA CYS A 83 -4.51 -2.04 2.30
C CYS A 83 -6.00 -2.16 2.61
N GLU A 84 -6.71 -1.05 2.77
CA GLU A 84 -8.15 -1.03 3.03
C GLU A 84 -8.93 -1.72 1.91
N THR A 85 -8.53 -1.51 0.66
CA THR A 85 -9.15 -2.17 -0.50
C THR A 85 -8.92 -3.67 -0.49
N ALA A 86 -7.68 -4.11 -0.21
CA ALA A 86 -7.34 -5.53 -0.12
C ALA A 86 -8.12 -6.23 1.01
N GLU A 87 -8.23 -5.58 2.16
CA GLU A 87 -8.99 -6.10 3.30
C GLU A 87 -10.49 -6.19 2.98
N GLY A 88 -11.08 -5.16 2.37
CA GLY A 88 -12.48 -5.18 1.96
C GLY A 88 -12.80 -6.32 0.98
N ILE A 89 -11.90 -6.60 0.04
CA ILE A 89 -12.03 -7.71 -0.89
C ILE A 89 -11.97 -9.04 -0.15
N ARG A 90 -10.99 -9.22 0.75
CA ARG A 90 -10.87 -10.45 1.57
C ARG A 90 -12.16 -10.72 2.34
N ILE A 91 -12.69 -9.71 3.03
CA ILE A 91 -13.94 -9.84 3.82
C ILE A 91 -15.12 -10.22 2.91
N ALA A 92 -15.25 -9.60 1.74
CA ALA A 92 -16.33 -9.90 0.81
C ALA A 92 -16.27 -11.34 0.29
N GLU A 93 -15.06 -11.90 0.12
CA GLU A 93 -14.88 -13.28 -0.31
C GLU A 93 -15.16 -14.28 0.81
N GLU A 94 -14.73 -13.98 2.04
CA GLU A 94 -15.07 -14.78 3.22
C GLU A 94 -16.59 -14.88 3.36
N TYR A 95 -17.31 -13.76 3.26
CA TYR A 95 -18.77 -13.74 3.31
C TYR A 95 -19.42 -14.57 2.18
N ARG A 96 -18.89 -14.51 0.96
CA ARG A 96 -19.38 -15.33 -0.17
C ARG A 96 -19.12 -16.83 0.06
N ALA A 97 -17.99 -17.18 0.65
CA ALA A 97 -17.66 -18.57 0.96
C ALA A 97 -18.56 -19.12 2.06
N GLU A 98 -18.86 -18.34 3.10
CA GLU A 98 -19.81 -18.71 4.16
C GLU A 98 -21.22 -18.92 3.62
N LYS A 99 -21.68 -18.05 2.71
CA LYS A 99 -23.01 -18.18 2.09
C LYS A 99 -23.14 -19.45 1.23
N GLN A 100 -22.08 -19.90 0.57
CA GLN A 100 -22.09 -21.12 -0.25
C GLN A 100 -21.99 -22.41 0.57
N LYS A 101 -21.58 -22.34 1.84
CA LYS A 101 -21.51 -23.47 2.77
C LYS A 101 -22.83 -23.72 3.52
N ARG A 102 -23.78 -22.79 3.45
CA ARG A 102 -25.14 -22.89 4.03
C ARG A 102 -26.14 -23.36 2.98
#